data_AF-A0A0W0R121-F1
#
_entry.id   AF-A0A0W0R121-F1
#
_cell.length_a   1.000
_cell.length_b   1.000
_cell.length_c   1.000
_cell.angle_alpha   90.00
_cell.angle_beta   90.00
_cell.angle_gamma   90.00
#
_symmetry.space_group_name_H-M   'P 1'
#
loop_
_entity.id
_entity.type
_entity.pdbx_description
1 polymer ?
#
loop_
_entity_poly.entity_id
_entity_poly.type
_entity_poly.pdbx_seq_one_letter_code
_entity_poly.pdbx_strand_id
1 'polypeptide(L)' 'MVKPLRIEYRGGLYHITSRGNRREEIYLSNGDKELFLTILGDTCEKHGWYLSWLGRLC' A
#
# COMPACT_ATOMS: atom_id res chain seq x y z
N MET A 1 -3.84 4.04 -25.69
CA MET A 1 -4.19 2.75 -25.05
C MET A 1 -5.11 3.05 -23.87
N VAL A 2 -6.27 2.40 -23.79
CA VAL A 2 -7.26 2.64 -22.72
C VAL A 2 -6.83 1.89 -21.46
N LYS A 3 -6.65 2.61 -20.35
CA LYS A 3 -6.44 1.97 -19.04
C LYS A 3 -7.74 1.25 -18.63
N PRO A 4 -7.68 -0.02 -18.20
CA PRO A 4 -8.85 -0.70 -17.69
C PRO A 4 -9.45 0.07 -16.50
N LEU A 5 -10.78 0.08 -16.40
CA LEU A 5 -11.49 0.73 -15.32
C LEU A 5 -11.09 0.08 -13.99
N ARG A 6 -10.75 0.89 -12.97
CA ARG A 6 -10.61 0.37 -11.60
C ARG A 6 -12.01 0.08 -11.09
N ILE A 7 -12.31 -1.20 -10.88
CA ILE A 7 -13.61 -1.64 -10.36
C ILE A 7 -13.66 -1.25 -8.88
N GLU A 8 -14.65 -0.43 -8.53
CA GLU A 8 -14.91 0.00 -7.16
C GLU A 8 -16.13 -0.74 -6.62
N TYR A 9 -15.91 -1.52 -5.57
CA TYR A 9 -16.92 -2.25 -4.81
C TYR A 9 -16.91 -1.83 -3.34
N ARG A 10 -18.08 -1.51 -2.80
CA ARG A 10 -18.23 -1.09 -1.40
C ARG A 10 -17.96 -2.27 -0.46
N GLY A 11 -17.02 -2.09 0.47
CA GLY A 11 -16.62 -3.16 1.40
C GLY A 11 -15.82 -4.29 0.76
N GLY A 12 -15.34 -4.11 -0.48
CA GLY A 12 -14.44 -5.07 -1.13
C GLY A 12 -13.10 -5.16 -0.42
N LEU A 13 -12.51 -6.36 -0.43
CA LEU A 13 -11.12 -6.57 -0.04
C LEU A 13 -10.24 -6.33 -1.25
N TYR A 14 -9.31 -5.38 -1.15
CA TYR A 14 -8.36 -5.07 -2.22
C TYR A 14 -6.96 -5.51 -1.83
N HIS A 15 -6.31 -6.21 -2.75
CA HIS A 15 -4.88 -6.49 -2.63
C HIS A 15 -4.09 -5.39 -3.34
N ILE A 16 -3.34 -4.61 -2.56
CA ILE A 16 -2.53 -3.49 -3.04
C ILE A 16 -1.07 -3.85 -2.85
N THR A 17 -0.28 -3.78 -3.93
CA THR A 17 1.18 -3.99 -3.90
C THR A 17 1.88 -2.71 -4.33
N SER A 18 2.85 -2.25 -3.53
CA SER A 18 3.79 -1.19 -3.95
C SER A 18 5.07 -1.85 -4.45
N ARG A 19 5.65 -1.32 -5.53
CA ARG A 19 6.91 -1.79 -6.12
C ARG A 19 7.78 -0.57 -6.39
N GLY A 20 9.06 -0.65 -6.05
CA GLY A 20 10.02 0.39 -6.36
C GLY A 20 10.15 0.58 -7.87
N ASN A 21 10.44 1.81 -8.28
CA ASN A 21 10.72 2.09 -9.69
C ASN A 21 11.86 1.18 -10.16
N ARG A 22 11.79 0.63 -11.37
CA ARG A 22 12.83 -0.26 -11.93
C ARG A 22 13.21 -1.48 -11.05
N ARG A 23 12.35 -1.94 -10.14
CA ARG A 23 12.63 -2.99 -9.14
C ARG A 23 13.69 -2.60 -8.09
N GLU A 24 13.91 -1.30 -7.91
CA GLU A 24 14.73 -0.78 -6.83
C GLU A 24 14.04 -0.98 -5.48
N GLU A 25 14.80 -0.80 -4.40
CA GLU A 25 14.25 -0.82 -3.05
C GLU A 25 13.22 0.30 -2.88
N ILE A 26 12.10 0.00 -2.22
CA ILE A 26 11.05 0.99 -1.95
C ILE A 26 11.51 2.00 -0.89
N TYR A 27 12.39 1.56 0.01
CA TYR A 27 12.94 2.35 1.10
C TYR A 27 14.46 2.32 0.98
N LEU A 28 15.10 3.49 1.08
CA LEU A 28 16.56 3.61 1.05
C LEU A 28 17.18 3.29 2.42
N SER A 29 16.38 3.42 3.49
CA SER A 29 16.78 3.12 4.85
C SER A 29 15.63 2.51 5.66
N ASN A 30 15.96 1.89 6.79
CA ASN A 30 14.95 1.43 7.74
C ASN A 30 14.13 2.59 8.33
N GLY A 31 14.71 3.79 8.46
CA GLY A 31 14.00 4.98 8.94
C GLY A 31 12.90 5.43 7.98
N ASP A 32 13.14 5.34 6.67
CA ASP A 32 12.12 5.68 5.66
C ASP A 32 10.93 4.71 5.72
N LYS A 33 11.21 3.43 5.98
CA LYS A 33 10.18 2.40 6.18
C LYS A 33 9.35 2.71 7.43
N GLU A 34 9.97 3.06 8.54
CA GLU A 34 9.27 3.40 9.78
C GLU A 34 8.38 4.64 9.58
N LEU A 35 8.92 5.70 8.98
CA LEU A 35 8.17 6.92 8.67
C LEU A 35 6.97 6.62 7.75
N PHE A 36 7.17 5.79 6.73
CA PHE A 36 6.07 5.37 5.85
C PHE A 36 4.99 4.61 6.61
N LEU A 37 5.36 3.68 7.49
CA LEU A 37 4.40 2.93 8.30
C LEU A 37 3.63 3.83 9.26
N THR A 38 4.28 4.84 9.85
CA THR A 38 3.60 5.86 10.68
C THR A 38 2.55 6.62 9.86
N ILE A 39 2.93 7.16 8.71
CA ILE A 39 2.02 7.91 7.84
C ILE A 39 0.86 7.03 7.34
N LEU A 40 1.15 5.77 7.02
CA LEU A 40 0.15 4.81 6.59
C LEU A 40 -0.86 4.52 7.71
N GLY A 41 -0.38 4.36 8.95
CA GLY A 41 -1.22 4.20 10.14
C GLY A 41 -2.17 5.39 10.32
N ASP A 42 -1.63 6.61 10.34
CA ASP A 42 -2.42 7.85 10.46
C ASP A 42 -3.47 7.98 9.35
N THR A 43 -3.11 7.58 8.13
CA THR A 43 -4.03 7.61 6.98
C THR A 43 -5.16 6.59 7.15
N CYS A 44 -4.84 5.40 7.66
CA CYS A 44 -5.85 4.38 7.92
C CYS A 44 -6.82 4.79 9.02
N GLU A 45 -6.34 5.44 10.08
CA GLU A 45 -7.21 6.01 11.11
C GLU A 45 -8.11 7.11 10.55
N LYS A 46 -7.56 8.03 9.75
CA LYS A 46 -8.32 9.13 9.13
C LYS A 46 -9.42 8.65 8.18
N HIS A 47 -9.18 7.56 7.47
CA HIS A 47 -10.12 7.04 6.46
C HIS A 47 -10.89 5.78 6.90
N GLY A 48 -10.64 5.26 8.10
CA GLY A 48 -11.27 4.04 8.62
C GLY A 48 -10.89 2.78 7.82
N TRP A 49 -9.67 2.70 7.30
CA TRP A 49 -9.21 1.57 6.51
C TRP A 49 -8.69 0.43 7.40
N TYR A 50 -9.07 -0.79 7.05
CA TYR A 50 -8.54 -1.99 7.68
C TYR A 50 -7.42 -2.57 6.82
N LEU A 51 -6.20 -2.58 7.37
CA LEU A 51 -5.05 -3.21 6.76
C LEU A 51 -4.82 -4.59 7.37
N SER A 52 -4.67 -5.59 6.51
CA SER A 52 -4.18 -6.92 6.87
C SER A 52 -2.90 -7.19 6.11
N TRP A 53 -1.81 -7.43 6.83
CA TRP A 53 -0.55 -7.86 6.24
C TRP A 53 -0.66 -9.32 5.80
N LEU A 54 -0.84 -9.55 4.51
CA LEU A 54 -0.59 -10.87 3.93
C LEU A 54 0.92 -11.07 3.82
N GLY A 55 1.50 -11.70 4.84
CA GLY A 55 2.95 -11.90 5.05
C GLY A 55 3.68 -12.79 4.02
N ARG A 56 3.26 -12.80 2.76
CA ARG A 56 3.97 -13.41 1.63
C ARG A 56 3.62 -12.63 0.39
N LEU A 57 4.49 -11.72 -0.03
CA LEU A 57 4.65 -11.22 -1.41
C LEU A 57 5.69 -10.07 -1.39
N CYS A 58 6.92 -10.42 -1.01
CA CYS A 58 8.11 -9.82 -1.58
C CYS A 58 8.72 -10.85 -2.53
#